data_AF-A0A420G9U0-F1
#
_entry.id   AF-A0A420G9U0-F1
#
_cell.length_a   1.000
_cell.length_b   1.000
_cell.length_c   1.000
_cell.angle_alpha   90.00
_cell.angle_beta   90.00
_cell.angle_gamma   90.00
#
_symmetry.space_group_name_H-M   'P 1'
#
loop_
_entity.id
_entity.type
_entity.pdbx_description
1 polymer ?
#
loop_
_entity_poly.entity_id
_entity_poly.type
_entity_poly.pdbx_seq_one_letter_code
_entity_poly.pdbx_strand_id
1 'polypeptide(L)'
;MELDNSQKLNPELVKIMLQEAYEALPTLMTKLAPRGWKRSTFHKELMDTRRLYYKDYLKSIKKSKKRPPAELPRKDDEDDFDPDQMSMEEYLYIIFPPFHNDKLELFYILSCLLLEITLVSNLYRADDPDFYHFDERKFEDTVFQIAYQNKEISKEWADVMVFSYPVPFLDEIELHYCLEVLFNILKNQGFQLIYWHDELLFIAQQQEKYAELLYAGLEDQDKEQKRERILASIQLVLHAFDKGTIDPLNLSAIINLYNRYEICPIVLAYLHVYGEFPKGYPFRLEDYGE
;
A
#
# COMPACT_ATOMS: atom_id res chain seq x y z
N MET A 1 -6.40 20.45 2.34
CA MET A 1 -6.69 18.99 2.19
C MET A 1 -6.39 18.20 3.47
N GLU A 2 -7.46 17.76 4.14
CA GLU A 2 -7.58 17.42 5.58
C GLU A 2 -6.98 16.06 6.04
N LEU A 3 -5.72 15.75 5.75
CA LEU A 3 -5.02 14.64 6.44
C LEU A 3 -4.37 15.10 7.76
N ASP A 4 -4.05 16.39 7.88
CA ASP A 4 -3.25 16.96 8.99
C ASP A 4 -3.92 16.93 10.38
N ASN A 5 -5.23 16.66 10.45
CA ASN A 5 -5.99 16.61 11.71
C ASN A 5 -6.49 15.20 12.08
N SER A 6 -6.08 14.16 11.35
CA SER A 6 -6.46 12.79 11.67
C SER A 6 -5.68 12.24 12.87
N GLN A 7 -6.38 11.56 13.78
CA GLN A 7 -5.81 10.93 14.97
C GLN A 7 -5.36 9.49 14.69
N LYS A 8 -4.36 9.03 15.43
CA LYS A 8 -3.96 7.64 15.38
C LYS A 8 -4.97 6.77 16.11
N LEU A 9 -5.35 5.64 15.51
CA LEU A 9 -6.20 4.65 16.17
C LEU A 9 -5.58 4.15 17.49
N ASN A 10 -6.45 3.86 18.45
CA ASN A 10 -6.04 3.25 19.72
C ASN A 10 -5.34 1.90 19.45
N PRO A 11 -4.13 1.66 20.01
CA PRO A 11 -3.39 0.42 19.76
C PRO A 11 -4.16 -0.87 20.13
N GLU A 12 -4.98 -0.85 21.18
CA GLU A 12 -5.77 -2.03 21.56
C GLU A 12 -6.87 -2.30 20.53
N LEU A 13 -7.46 -1.25 19.96
CA LEU A 13 -8.45 -1.38 18.90
C LEU A 13 -7.83 -1.89 17.60
N VAL A 14 -6.64 -1.41 17.25
CA VAL A 14 -5.85 -1.93 16.11
C VAL A 14 -5.55 -3.42 16.30
N LYS A 15 -5.13 -3.82 17.51
CA LYS A 15 -4.89 -5.22 17.85
C LYS A 15 -6.15 -6.08 17.71
N ILE A 16 -7.31 -5.59 18.19
CA ILE A 16 -8.60 -6.28 18.01
C ILE A 16 -8.90 -6.48 16.52
N MET A 17 -8.81 -5.43 15.71
CA MET A 17 -9.09 -5.52 14.27
C MET A 17 -8.13 -6.47 13.54
N LEU A 18 -6.84 -6.43 13.87
CA LEU A 18 -5.86 -7.35 13.29
C LEU A 18 -6.09 -8.79 13.75
N GLN A 19 -6.52 -9.02 14.99
CA GLN A 19 -6.87 -10.35 15.49
C GLN A 19 -8.11 -10.89 14.78
N GLU A 20 -9.14 -10.07 14.55
CA GLU A 20 -10.31 -10.44 13.76
C GLU A 20 -9.93 -10.78 12.31
N ALA A 21 -9.02 -10.01 11.70
CA ALA A 21 -8.50 -10.29 10.37
C ALA A 21 -7.75 -11.63 10.32
N TYR A 22 -6.95 -11.93 11.36
CA TYR A 22 -6.25 -13.20 11.51
C TYR A 22 -7.21 -14.40 11.67
N GLU A 23 -8.30 -14.22 12.41
CA GLU A 23 -9.32 -15.25 12.60
C GLU A 23 -10.15 -15.51 11.34
N ALA A 24 -10.28 -14.53 10.46
CA ALA A 24 -10.97 -14.68 9.17
C ALA A 24 -10.18 -15.47 8.12
N LEU A 25 -8.87 -15.67 8.32
CA LEU A 25 -7.97 -16.29 7.34
C LEU A 25 -8.43 -17.66 6.83
N PRO A 26 -8.87 -18.62 7.67
CA PRO A 26 -9.28 -19.94 7.17
C PRO A 26 -10.43 -19.85 6.17
N THR A 27 -11.44 -19.03 6.48
CA THR A 27 -12.59 -18.82 5.60
C THR A 27 -12.17 -18.12 4.32
N LEU A 28 -11.38 -17.05 4.42
CA LEU A 28 -10.92 -16.30 3.25
C LEU A 28 -10.05 -17.17 2.33
N MET A 29 -9.14 -17.97 2.89
CA MET A 29 -8.26 -18.84 2.13
C MET A 29 -9.03 -19.88 1.31
N THR A 30 -10.18 -20.38 1.79
CA THR A 30 -11.03 -21.28 1.00
C THR A 30 -11.67 -20.60 -0.21
N LYS A 31 -11.97 -19.30 -0.12
CA LYS A 31 -12.51 -18.51 -1.24
C LYS A 31 -11.42 -18.17 -2.25
N LEU A 32 -10.27 -17.70 -1.77
CA LEU A 32 -9.17 -17.22 -2.58
C LEU A 32 -8.39 -18.35 -3.25
N ALA A 33 -8.15 -19.43 -2.53
CA ALA A 33 -7.30 -20.53 -2.98
C ALA A 33 -7.99 -21.90 -2.81
N PRO A 34 -9.13 -22.14 -3.48
CA PRO A 34 -9.89 -23.39 -3.34
C PRO A 34 -9.09 -24.63 -3.79
N ARG A 35 -8.04 -24.44 -4.59
CA ARG A 35 -7.11 -25.49 -5.06
C ARG A 35 -5.82 -25.58 -4.23
N GLY A 36 -5.72 -24.82 -3.14
CA GLY A 36 -4.56 -24.72 -2.26
C GLY A 36 -3.74 -23.44 -2.49
N TRP A 37 -3.22 -22.85 -1.40
CA TRP A 37 -2.53 -21.56 -1.39
C TRP A 37 -1.35 -21.48 -2.36
N LYS A 38 -0.46 -22.48 -2.36
CA LYS A 38 0.72 -22.49 -3.25
C LYS A 38 0.39 -22.50 -4.75
N ARG A 39 -0.87 -22.82 -5.12
CA ARG A 39 -1.36 -22.80 -6.50
C ARG A 39 -2.09 -21.51 -6.86
N SER A 40 -2.36 -20.65 -5.90
CA SER A 40 -3.02 -19.37 -6.13
C SER A 40 -2.12 -18.41 -6.90
N THR A 41 -2.74 -17.45 -7.57
CA THR A 41 -2.11 -16.25 -8.16
C THR A 41 -1.34 -15.49 -7.09
N PHE A 42 -1.94 -15.25 -5.91
CA PHE A 42 -1.32 -14.56 -4.79
C PHE A 42 0.05 -15.09 -4.40
N HIS A 43 0.14 -16.41 -4.17
CA HIS A 43 1.40 -17.01 -3.74
C HIS A 43 2.46 -16.89 -4.85
N LYS A 44 2.05 -16.98 -6.13
CA LYS A 44 2.98 -16.77 -7.25
C LYS A 44 3.49 -15.34 -7.30
N GLU A 45 2.61 -14.35 -7.25
CA GLU A 45 2.97 -12.93 -7.26
C GLU A 45 3.84 -12.56 -6.05
N LEU A 46 3.53 -13.07 -4.85
CA LEU A 46 4.35 -12.88 -3.66
C LEU A 46 5.76 -13.45 -3.84
N MET A 47 5.87 -14.67 -4.38
CA MET A 47 7.15 -15.30 -4.65
C MET A 47 7.93 -14.58 -5.77
N ASP A 48 7.24 -14.08 -6.79
CA ASP A 48 7.87 -13.36 -7.89
C ASP A 48 8.40 -12.00 -7.45
N THR A 49 7.66 -11.29 -6.60
CA THR A 49 8.14 -10.09 -5.90
C THR A 49 9.39 -10.41 -5.07
N ARG A 50 9.34 -11.41 -4.18
CA ARG A 50 10.52 -11.82 -3.38
C ARG A 50 11.73 -12.16 -4.24
N ARG A 51 11.52 -12.88 -5.34
CA ARG A 51 12.58 -13.21 -6.32
C ARG A 51 13.16 -11.98 -7.00
N LEU A 52 12.33 -10.98 -7.31
CA LEU A 52 12.79 -9.73 -7.91
C LEU A 52 13.75 -9.00 -6.98
N TYR A 53 13.35 -8.80 -5.72
CA TYR A 53 14.17 -8.14 -4.71
C TYR A 53 15.47 -8.90 -4.44
N TYR A 54 15.39 -10.22 -4.30
CA TYR A 54 16.59 -11.05 -4.14
C TYR A 54 17.55 -10.95 -5.34
N LYS A 55 17.03 -10.94 -6.58
CA LYS A 55 17.86 -10.71 -7.78
C LYS A 55 18.51 -9.33 -7.77
N ASP A 56 17.81 -8.30 -7.33
CA ASP A 56 18.34 -6.94 -7.26
C ASP A 56 19.38 -6.79 -6.15
N TYR A 57 19.20 -7.46 -5.02
CA TYR A 57 20.23 -7.64 -3.99
C TYR A 57 21.50 -8.26 -4.59
N LEU A 58 21.40 -9.42 -5.26
CA LEU A 58 22.54 -10.07 -5.90
C LEU A 58 23.23 -9.17 -6.96
N LYS A 59 22.46 -8.42 -7.75
CA LYS A 59 23.03 -7.44 -8.71
C LYS A 59 23.78 -6.32 -8.00
N SER A 60 23.23 -5.79 -6.91
CA SER A 60 23.84 -4.68 -6.17
C SER A 60 25.20 -5.06 -5.59
N ILE A 61 25.31 -6.27 -5.07
CA ILE A 61 26.55 -6.83 -4.54
C ILE A 61 27.58 -7.09 -5.64
N LYS A 62 27.16 -7.64 -6.79
CA LYS A 62 28.05 -7.83 -7.94
C LYS A 62 28.59 -6.49 -8.45
N LYS A 63 27.83 -5.40 -8.34
CA LYS A 63 28.30 -4.05 -8.66
C LYS A 63 29.26 -3.50 -7.61
N SER A 64 29.05 -3.76 -6.32
CA SER A 64 29.94 -3.29 -5.25
C SER A 64 31.31 -3.98 -5.29
N LYS A 65 31.36 -5.29 -5.58
CA LYS A 65 32.61 -6.06 -5.79
C LYS A 65 33.45 -5.57 -6.98
N LYS A 66 32.87 -4.84 -7.93
CA LYS A 66 33.58 -4.28 -9.11
C LYS A 66 34.21 -2.90 -8.90
N ARG A 67 34.01 -2.27 -7.73
CA ARG A 67 34.70 -0.99 -7.43
C ARG A 67 36.17 -1.29 -7.09
N PRO A 68 37.14 -0.52 -7.64
CA PRO A 68 38.53 -0.70 -7.27
C PRO A 68 38.70 -0.49 -5.76
N PRO A 69 39.56 -1.25 -5.07
CA PRO A 69 39.75 -1.08 -3.65
C PRO A 69 40.30 0.32 -3.40
N ALA A 70 39.62 1.11 -2.56
CA ALA A 70 40.26 2.27 -1.95
C ALA A 70 41.36 1.74 -1.02
N GLU A 71 42.59 2.25 -1.17
CA GLU A 71 43.77 1.87 -0.40
C GLU A 71 43.58 2.18 1.09
N LEU A 72 43.01 1.24 1.84
CA LEU A 72 43.12 1.21 3.30
C LEU A 72 43.38 -0.24 3.74
N PRO A 73 44.36 -0.47 4.65
CA PRO A 73 44.71 -1.81 5.09
C PRO A 73 43.58 -2.37 5.96
N ARG A 74 42.89 -3.40 5.46
CA ARG A 74 41.88 -4.13 6.23
C ARG A 74 42.59 -5.00 7.27
N LYS A 75 42.22 -4.84 8.54
CA LYS A 75 42.47 -5.82 9.58
C LYS A 75 41.68 -7.08 9.24
N ASP A 76 42.36 -8.22 9.35
CA ASP A 76 41.82 -9.56 9.25
C ASP A 76 40.66 -9.77 10.26
N ASP A 77 39.76 -10.69 9.90
CA ASP A 77 38.52 -11.15 10.58
C ASP A 77 37.18 -10.55 10.07
N GLU A 78 37.03 -10.34 8.75
CA GLU A 78 35.70 -10.40 8.13
C GLU A 78 35.60 -11.75 7.41
N ASP A 79 34.72 -12.63 7.92
CA ASP A 79 34.39 -13.93 7.32
C ASP A 79 34.30 -13.83 5.80
N ASP A 80 34.79 -14.87 5.11
CA ASP A 80 34.61 -15.14 3.68
C ASP A 80 33.11 -15.31 3.33
N PHE A 81 32.29 -14.32 3.62
CA PHE A 81 30.90 -14.28 3.19
C PHE A 81 30.93 -14.05 1.69
N ASP A 82 30.72 -15.13 0.94
CA ASP A 82 30.42 -15.04 -0.47
C ASP A 82 28.91 -14.81 -0.65
N PRO A 83 28.45 -13.58 -0.88
CA PRO A 83 27.04 -13.28 -1.13
C PRO A 83 26.47 -14.00 -2.36
N ASP A 84 27.31 -14.56 -3.23
CA ASP A 84 26.87 -15.43 -4.32
C ASP A 84 26.43 -16.84 -3.84
N GLN A 85 26.65 -17.17 -2.56
CA GLN A 85 26.22 -18.42 -1.91
C GLN A 85 24.98 -18.27 -1.02
N MET A 86 24.59 -17.04 -0.63
CA MET A 86 23.40 -16.81 0.17
C MET A 86 22.15 -17.15 -0.63
N SER A 87 21.39 -18.14 -0.19
CA SER A 87 20.10 -18.52 -0.77
C SER A 87 19.04 -17.44 -0.55
N MET A 88 17.94 -17.51 -1.32
CA MET A 88 16.80 -16.61 -1.13
C MET A 88 16.16 -16.79 0.26
N GLU A 89 16.12 -18.02 0.80
CA GLU A 89 15.56 -18.26 2.14
C GLU A 89 16.42 -17.61 3.23
N GLU A 90 17.75 -17.65 3.11
CA GLU A 90 18.67 -16.97 4.03
C GLU A 90 18.59 -15.45 3.91
N TYR A 91 18.45 -14.91 2.69
CA TYR A 91 18.25 -13.48 2.46
C TYR A 91 16.97 -12.97 3.13
N LEU A 92 15.92 -13.79 3.16
CA LEU A 92 14.61 -13.44 3.72
C LEU A 92 14.41 -13.92 5.16
N TYR A 93 15.47 -14.39 5.82
CA TYR A 93 15.37 -15.08 7.10
C TYR A 93 14.61 -14.27 8.15
N ILE A 94 14.89 -12.96 8.27
CA ILE A 94 14.22 -12.04 9.21
C ILE A 94 13.05 -11.27 8.60
N ILE A 95 12.60 -11.61 7.39
CA ILE A 95 11.53 -10.86 6.73
C ILE A 95 10.18 -11.52 7.01
N PHE A 96 9.22 -10.71 7.42
CA PHE A 96 7.84 -11.14 7.54
C PHE A 96 7.11 -10.98 6.19
N PRO A 97 6.22 -11.91 5.82
CA PRO A 97 5.91 -13.18 6.50
C PRO A 97 6.97 -14.25 6.21
N PRO A 98 7.22 -15.20 7.12
CA PRO A 98 8.22 -16.24 6.91
C PRO A 98 7.86 -17.14 5.71
N PHE A 99 8.90 -17.72 5.10
CA PHE A 99 8.72 -18.67 4.01
C PHE A 99 7.85 -19.86 4.40
N HIS A 100 7.02 -20.31 3.45
CA HIS A 100 6.20 -21.52 3.57
C HIS A 100 5.17 -21.50 4.71
N ASN A 101 4.85 -20.32 5.25
CA ASN A 101 3.71 -20.14 6.16
C ASN A 101 2.54 -19.50 5.39
N ASP A 102 1.76 -20.35 4.71
CA ASP A 102 0.61 -19.96 3.89
C ASP A 102 -0.36 -19.01 4.63
N LYS A 103 -0.52 -19.21 5.94
CA LYS A 103 -1.44 -18.41 6.77
C LYS A 103 -0.89 -17.02 7.06
N LEU A 104 0.38 -16.92 7.45
CA LEU A 104 1.02 -15.62 7.67
C LEU A 104 1.21 -14.85 6.37
N GLU A 105 1.37 -15.53 5.23
CA GLU A 105 1.39 -14.88 3.93
C GLU A 105 0.07 -14.16 3.59
N LEU A 106 -1.08 -14.82 3.82
CA LEU A 106 -2.37 -14.15 3.67
C LEU A 106 -2.62 -13.09 4.75
N PHE A 107 -2.18 -13.35 5.99
CA PHE A 107 -2.30 -12.37 7.07
C PHE A 107 -1.58 -11.07 6.76
N TYR A 108 -0.33 -11.18 6.28
CA TYR A 108 0.46 -10.04 5.85
C TYR A 108 -0.25 -9.21 4.77
N ILE A 109 -0.83 -9.85 3.76
CA ILE A 109 -1.59 -9.16 2.71
C ILE A 109 -2.76 -8.38 3.32
N LEU A 110 -3.56 -9.01 4.19
CA LEU A 110 -4.68 -8.33 4.86
C LEU A 110 -4.20 -7.16 5.74
N SER A 111 -3.10 -7.34 6.46
CA SER A 111 -2.49 -6.32 7.29
C SER A 111 -2.07 -5.10 6.48
N CYS A 112 -1.39 -5.30 5.34
CA CYS A 112 -1.00 -4.19 4.47
C CYS A 112 -2.21 -3.51 3.82
N LEU A 113 -3.19 -4.27 3.34
CA LEU A 113 -4.44 -3.69 2.79
C LEU A 113 -5.18 -2.84 3.83
N LEU A 114 -5.18 -3.27 5.09
CA LEU A 114 -5.79 -2.51 6.17
C LEU A 114 -5.07 -1.17 6.43
N LEU A 115 -3.74 -1.13 6.32
CA LEU A 115 -2.97 0.13 6.33
C LEU A 115 -3.32 1.02 5.14
N GLU A 116 -3.38 0.43 3.94
CA GLU A 116 -3.63 1.13 2.68
C GLU A 116 -5.00 1.83 2.66
N ILE A 117 -6.02 1.25 3.32
CA ILE A 117 -7.35 1.87 3.47
C ILE A 117 -7.24 3.30 4.05
N THR A 118 -6.24 3.62 4.87
CA THR A 118 -6.07 4.96 5.46
C THR A 118 -4.91 5.77 4.89
N LEU A 119 -4.30 5.34 3.78
CA LEU A 119 -3.16 6.06 3.19
C LEU A 119 -3.60 7.40 2.57
N VAL A 120 -4.75 7.40 1.89
CA VAL A 120 -5.35 8.56 1.22
C VAL A 120 -6.79 8.79 1.67
N SER A 121 -7.16 8.26 2.84
CA SER A 121 -8.55 8.18 3.30
C SER A 121 -8.58 8.15 4.82
N ASN A 122 -9.72 8.54 5.40
CA ASN A 122 -9.88 8.64 6.85
C ASN A 122 -11.04 7.77 7.32
N LEU A 123 -10.83 7.12 8.47
CA LEU A 123 -11.91 6.48 9.20
C LEU A 123 -12.61 7.51 10.09
N TYR A 124 -13.92 7.35 10.29
CA TYR A 124 -14.67 8.17 11.23
C TYR A 124 -15.77 7.35 11.90
N ARG A 125 -16.34 7.88 12.97
CA ARG A 125 -17.53 7.33 13.63
C ARG A 125 -18.66 8.35 13.56
N ALA A 126 -19.90 7.90 13.47
CA ALA A 126 -21.04 8.81 13.28
C ALA A 126 -21.27 9.75 14.48
N ASP A 127 -20.85 9.33 15.67
CA ASP A 127 -20.98 10.03 16.95
C ASP A 127 -19.69 10.72 17.40
N ASP A 128 -18.64 10.70 16.59
CA ASP A 128 -17.33 11.27 16.91
C ASP A 128 -16.92 12.32 15.86
N PRO A 129 -16.57 13.56 16.27
CA PRO A 129 -16.09 14.56 15.33
C PRO A 129 -14.69 14.26 14.78
N ASP A 130 -13.94 13.33 15.38
CA ASP A 130 -12.56 13.04 15.01
C ASP A 130 -12.45 12.07 13.81
N PHE A 131 -11.34 12.21 13.08
CA PHE A 131 -10.92 11.31 12.01
C PHE A 131 -9.77 10.42 12.48
N TYR A 132 -9.66 9.22 11.93
CA TYR A 132 -8.70 8.23 12.36
C TYR A 132 -7.92 7.58 11.22
N HIS A 133 -6.66 7.27 11.47
CA HIS A 133 -5.78 6.49 10.59
C HIS A 133 -4.96 5.46 11.38
N PHE A 134 -4.41 4.47 10.67
CA PHE A 134 -3.51 3.48 11.27
C PHE A 134 -2.07 4.02 11.44
N ASP A 135 -1.47 3.80 12.60
CA ASP A 135 -0.06 4.15 12.85
C ASP A 135 0.87 3.03 12.33
N GLU A 136 1.42 3.20 11.13
CA GLU A 136 2.25 2.21 10.41
C GLU A 136 3.28 1.50 11.31
N ARG A 137 4.08 2.26 12.06
CA ARG A 137 5.15 1.69 12.91
C ARG A 137 4.63 0.78 14.00
N LYS A 138 3.55 1.18 14.69
CA LYS A 138 2.97 0.36 15.77
C LYS A 138 2.12 -0.78 15.22
N PHE A 139 1.64 -0.63 14.00
CA PHE A 139 0.83 -1.62 13.32
C PHE A 139 1.66 -2.87 13.00
N GLU A 140 2.86 -2.72 12.46
CA GLU A 140 3.79 -3.83 12.18
C GLU A 140 4.12 -4.64 13.43
N ASP A 141 4.50 -3.96 14.52
CA ASP A 141 4.75 -4.61 15.83
C ASP A 141 3.56 -5.44 16.29
N THR A 142 2.35 -4.93 16.07
CA THR A 142 1.10 -5.61 16.45
C THR A 142 0.87 -6.86 15.61
N VAL A 143 1.21 -6.83 14.32
CA VAL A 143 1.15 -8.01 13.43
C VAL A 143 2.07 -9.12 13.94
N PHE A 144 3.31 -8.79 14.30
CA PHE A 144 4.26 -9.77 14.85
C PHE A 144 3.77 -10.36 16.17
N GLN A 145 3.22 -9.52 17.05
CA GLN A 145 2.66 -9.97 18.32
C GLN A 145 1.49 -10.93 18.13
N ILE A 146 0.63 -10.69 17.15
CA ILE A 146 -0.49 -11.60 16.82
C ILE A 146 0.04 -12.93 16.28
N ALA A 147 1.02 -12.91 15.36
CA ALA A 147 1.64 -14.11 14.84
C ALA A 147 2.28 -14.95 15.97
N TYR A 148 2.97 -14.30 16.92
CA TYR A 148 3.55 -14.94 18.10
C TYR A 148 2.48 -15.51 19.05
N GLN A 149 1.45 -14.73 19.39
CA GLN A 149 0.36 -15.17 20.29
C GLN A 149 -0.36 -16.40 19.74
N ASN A 150 -0.46 -16.50 18.41
CA ASN A 150 -1.03 -17.64 17.73
C ASN A 150 -0.02 -18.77 17.42
N LYS A 151 1.21 -18.67 17.93
CA LYS A 151 2.29 -19.68 17.83
C LYS A 151 2.76 -19.97 16.40
N GLU A 152 2.58 -19.01 15.49
CA GLU A 152 3.05 -19.13 14.10
C GLU A 152 4.54 -18.76 13.97
N ILE A 153 5.05 -17.97 14.91
CA ILE A 153 6.47 -17.62 15.06
C ILE A 153 6.88 -17.68 16.54
N SER A 154 8.18 -17.79 16.82
CA SER A 154 8.69 -17.72 18.19
C SER A 154 8.76 -16.27 18.69
N LYS A 155 9.02 -16.10 20.00
CA LYS A 155 9.18 -14.77 20.58
C LYS A 155 10.41 -14.05 20.03
N GLU A 156 11.53 -14.76 19.92
CA GLU A 156 12.77 -14.21 19.37
C GLU A 156 12.56 -13.67 17.96
N TRP A 157 11.74 -14.35 17.16
CA TRP A 157 11.37 -13.92 15.82
C TRP A 157 10.48 -12.67 15.81
N ALA A 158 9.48 -12.61 16.69
CA ALA A 158 8.62 -11.43 16.80
C ALA A 158 9.38 -10.16 17.20
N ASP A 159 10.52 -10.30 17.89
CA ASP A 159 11.35 -9.18 18.34
C ASP A 159 12.32 -8.66 17.24
N VAL A 160 12.56 -9.42 16.16
CA VAL A 160 13.59 -9.10 15.15
C VAL A 160 13.10 -9.05 13.70
N MET A 161 11.89 -9.53 13.42
CA MET A 161 11.35 -9.53 12.07
C MET A 161 11.05 -8.12 11.56
N VAL A 162 11.07 -7.94 10.24
CA VAL A 162 10.76 -6.65 9.59
C VAL A 162 9.79 -6.81 8.42
N PHE A 163 8.96 -5.79 8.19
CA PHE A 163 8.22 -5.62 6.94
C PHE A 163 9.17 -5.04 5.90
N SER A 164 9.31 -5.68 4.74
CA SER A 164 10.27 -5.22 3.72
C SER A 164 9.77 -5.36 2.28
N TYR A 165 8.59 -5.93 2.06
CA TYR A 165 8.05 -6.12 0.71
C TYR A 165 6.78 -5.31 0.49
N PRO A 166 6.48 -4.95 -0.77
CA PRO A 166 5.16 -4.48 -1.12
C PRO A 166 4.18 -5.65 -1.14
N VAL A 167 2.90 -5.35 -0.98
CA VAL A 167 1.82 -6.31 -1.24
C VAL A 167 1.94 -6.80 -2.68
N PRO A 168 1.82 -8.12 -2.95
CA PRO A 168 1.74 -8.60 -4.32
C PRO A 168 0.56 -7.97 -5.04
N PHE A 169 0.62 -7.87 -6.36
CA PHE A 169 -0.54 -7.49 -7.15
C PHE A 169 -1.70 -8.48 -6.90
N LEU A 170 -2.89 -7.94 -6.67
CA LEU A 170 -4.11 -8.71 -6.42
C LEU A 170 -5.06 -8.47 -7.59
N ASP A 171 -5.64 -9.52 -8.16
CA ASP A 171 -6.72 -9.31 -9.13
C ASP A 171 -7.93 -8.64 -8.47
N GLU A 172 -8.80 -8.02 -9.26
CA GLU A 172 -9.90 -7.19 -8.74
C GLU A 172 -10.87 -7.98 -7.84
N ILE A 173 -11.15 -9.25 -8.15
CA ILE A 173 -12.09 -10.09 -7.39
C ILE A 173 -11.46 -10.56 -6.09
N GLU A 174 -10.20 -10.96 -6.18
CA GLU A 174 -9.35 -11.37 -5.08
C GLU A 174 -9.18 -10.26 -4.04
N LEU A 175 -8.84 -9.05 -4.51
CA LEU A 175 -8.78 -7.84 -3.71
C LEU A 175 -10.15 -7.54 -3.08
N HIS A 176 -11.22 -7.64 -3.86
CA HIS A 176 -12.58 -7.39 -3.37
C HIS A 176 -12.93 -8.28 -2.17
N TYR A 177 -12.65 -9.60 -2.23
CA TYR A 177 -12.91 -10.50 -1.10
C TYR A 177 -12.09 -10.16 0.14
N CYS A 178 -10.83 -9.74 -0.02
CA CYS A 178 -10.01 -9.25 1.08
C CYS A 178 -10.62 -7.99 1.70
N LEU A 179 -10.98 -7.01 0.88
CA LEU A 179 -11.56 -5.75 1.32
C LEU A 179 -12.94 -5.93 2.00
N GLU A 180 -13.78 -6.85 1.52
CA GLU A 180 -15.03 -7.20 2.20
C GLU A 180 -14.80 -7.65 3.64
N VAL A 181 -13.79 -8.50 3.88
CA VAL A 181 -13.45 -8.96 5.23
C VAL A 181 -13.02 -7.77 6.09
N LEU A 182 -12.13 -6.92 5.57
CA LEU A 182 -11.62 -5.76 6.30
C LEU A 182 -12.72 -4.73 6.59
N PHE A 183 -13.62 -4.47 5.64
CA PHE A 183 -14.75 -3.57 5.86
C PHE A 183 -15.78 -4.13 6.83
N ASN A 184 -16.00 -5.44 6.85
CA ASN A 184 -16.85 -6.05 7.89
C ASN A 184 -16.25 -5.84 9.29
N ILE A 185 -14.93 -5.99 9.43
CA ILE A 185 -14.20 -5.71 10.68
C ILE A 185 -14.37 -4.23 11.06
N LEU A 186 -14.07 -3.30 10.15
CA LEU A 186 -14.22 -1.86 10.40
C LEU A 186 -15.66 -1.49 10.80
N LYS A 187 -16.66 -2.05 10.12
CA LYS A 187 -18.08 -1.85 10.42
C LYS A 187 -18.44 -2.36 11.81
N ASN A 188 -17.96 -3.54 12.19
CA ASN A 188 -18.19 -4.11 13.52
C ASN A 188 -17.58 -3.25 14.63
N GLN A 189 -16.45 -2.59 14.34
CA GLN A 189 -15.81 -1.62 15.25
C GLN A 189 -16.41 -0.20 15.16
N GLY A 190 -17.50 -0.02 14.41
CA GLY A 190 -18.26 1.23 14.31
C GLY A 190 -17.66 2.28 13.37
N PHE A 191 -16.65 1.92 12.56
CA PHE A 191 -16.04 2.86 11.62
C PHE A 191 -16.77 2.94 10.29
N GLN A 192 -16.68 4.12 9.68
CA GLN A 192 -17.08 4.44 8.31
C GLN A 192 -15.89 5.08 7.59
N LEU A 193 -15.95 5.19 6.26
CA LEU A 193 -14.84 5.68 5.43
C LEU A 193 -15.19 7.02 4.77
N ILE A 194 -14.27 7.98 4.89
CA ILE A 194 -14.15 9.11 3.97
C ILE A 194 -13.07 8.75 2.96
N TYR A 195 -13.48 8.61 1.71
CA TYR A 195 -12.64 8.14 0.61
C TYR A 195 -12.25 9.29 -0.32
N TRP A 196 -10.95 9.41 -0.58
CA TRP A 196 -10.41 10.22 -1.66
C TRP A 196 -9.58 9.35 -2.59
N HIS A 197 -9.69 9.61 -3.89
CA HIS A 197 -8.96 8.87 -4.91
C HIS A 197 -7.55 9.44 -5.07
N ASP A 198 -6.54 8.61 -4.88
CA ASP A 198 -5.11 8.97 -4.92
C ASP A 198 -4.69 9.65 -6.23
N GLU A 199 -5.10 9.12 -7.39
CA GLU A 199 -4.81 9.72 -8.69
C GLU A 199 -5.46 11.09 -8.87
N LEU A 200 -6.70 11.28 -8.40
CA LEU A 200 -7.36 12.60 -8.43
C LEU A 200 -6.68 13.60 -7.50
N LEU A 201 -6.25 13.16 -6.30
CA LEU A 201 -5.45 14.00 -5.38
C LEU A 201 -4.12 14.39 -6.02
N PHE A 202 -3.43 13.43 -6.65
CA PHE A 202 -2.18 13.68 -7.36
C PHE A 202 -2.38 14.70 -8.49
N ILE A 203 -3.40 14.53 -9.32
CA ILE A 203 -3.71 15.45 -10.42
C ILE A 203 -4.00 16.85 -9.89
N ALA A 204 -4.82 16.99 -8.85
CA ALA A 204 -5.12 18.28 -8.24
C ALA A 204 -3.85 18.98 -7.72
N GLN A 205 -2.99 18.26 -6.99
CA GLN A 205 -1.69 18.79 -6.52
C GLN A 205 -0.76 19.19 -7.67
N GLN A 206 -0.79 18.48 -8.79
CA GLN A 206 -0.02 18.83 -9.99
C GLN A 206 -0.56 20.12 -10.64
N GLN A 207 -1.89 20.28 -10.72
CA GLN A 207 -2.52 21.50 -11.23
C GLN A 207 -2.25 22.72 -10.35
N GLU A 208 -2.23 22.55 -9.03
CA GLU A 208 -1.82 23.60 -8.08
C GLU A 208 -0.37 24.03 -8.35
N LYS A 209 0.58 23.08 -8.41
CA LYS A 209 1.99 23.35 -8.76
C LYS A 209 2.11 24.03 -10.12
N TYR A 210 1.29 23.66 -11.10
CA TYR A 210 1.26 24.31 -12.41
C TYR A 210 0.89 25.80 -12.29
N ALA A 211 -0.13 26.12 -11.49
CA ALA A 211 -0.56 27.49 -11.24
C ALA A 211 0.51 28.29 -10.48
N GLU A 212 1.14 27.72 -9.47
CA GLU A 212 2.21 28.36 -8.68
C GLU A 212 3.42 28.78 -9.53
N LEU A 213 3.74 28.03 -10.60
CA LEU A 213 4.85 28.36 -11.51
C LEU A 213 4.67 29.71 -12.22
N LEU A 214 3.43 30.23 -12.33
CA LEU A 214 3.18 31.58 -12.84
C LEU A 214 3.96 32.63 -12.03
N TYR A 215 3.95 32.48 -10.71
CA TYR A 215 4.50 33.45 -9.76
C TYR A 215 5.89 33.08 -9.25
N ALA A 216 6.41 31.90 -9.60
CA ALA A 216 7.73 31.46 -9.20
C ALA A 216 8.84 32.39 -9.72
N GLY A 217 9.85 32.67 -8.90
CA GLY A 217 11.05 33.45 -9.26
C GLY A 217 12.05 32.69 -10.14
N LEU A 218 11.56 31.94 -11.12
CA LEU A 218 12.33 31.14 -12.07
C LEU A 218 12.44 31.86 -13.42
N GLU A 219 13.48 31.53 -14.20
CA GLU A 219 13.56 31.93 -15.60
C GLU A 219 12.44 31.31 -16.43
N ASP A 220 11.99 32.02 -17.49
CA ASP A 220 10.84 31.60 -18.29
C ASP A 220 11.02 30.21 -18.93
N GLN A 221 12.24 29.89 -19.37
CA GLN A 221 12.54 28.59 -19.95
C GLN A 221 12.39 27.44 -18.93
N ASP A 222 12.79 27.67 -17.69
CA ASP A 222 12.65 26.68 -16.61
C ASP A 222 11.20 26.52 -16.18
N LYS A 223 10.42 27.61 -16.20
CA LYS A 223 8.96 27.55 -15.97
C LYS A 223 8.29 26.68 -17.02
N GLU A 224 8.61 26.88 -18.29
CA GLU A 224 7.99 26.13 -19.37
C GLU A 224 8.34 24.65 -19.31
N GLN A 225 9.61 24.30 -19.09
CA GLN A 225 10.02 22.91 -18.91
C GLN A 225 9.32 22.22 -17.73
N LYS A 226 9.14 22.93 -16.61
CA LYS A 226 8.43 22.38 -15.45
C LYS A 226 6.94 22.20 -15.75
N ARG A 227 6.31 23.15 -16.44
CA ARG A 227 4.91 23.05 -16.88
C ARG A 227 4.70 21.86 -17.80
N GLU A 228 5.55 21.66 -18.80
CA GLU A 228 5.50 20.50 -19.70
C GLU A 228 5.62 19.19 -18.93
N ARG A 229 6.54 19.10 -17.95
CA ARG A 229 6.69 17.91 -17.09
C ARG A 229 5.45 17.63 -16.24
N ILE A 230 4.83 18.67 -15.70
CA ILE A 230 3.59 18.55 -14.92
C ILE A 230 2.46 18.03 -15.82
N LEU A 231 2.25 18.66 -16.98
CA LEU A 231 1.23 18.24 -17.94
C LEU A 231 1.45 16.79 -18.40
N ALA A 232 2.69 16.42 -18.71
CA ALA A 232 3.04 15.05 -19.06
C ALA A 232 2.74 14.06 -17.93
N SER A 233 2.99 14.44 -16.68
CA SER A 233 2.70 13.60 -15.51
C SER A 233 1.20 13.37 -15.33
N ILE A 234 0.37 14.41 -15.49
CA ILE A 234 -1.10 14.27 -15.47
C ILE A 234 -1.57 13.40 -16.64
N GLN A 235 -1.04 13.63 -17.84
CA GLN A 235 -1.43 12.88 -19.03
C GLN A 235 -1.09 11.38 -18.93
N LEU A 236 0.01 11.02 -18.27
CA LEU A 236 0.39 9.63 -18.02
C LEU A 236 -0.66 8.89 -17.19
N VAL A 237 -1.22 9.55 -16.18
CA VAL A 237 -2.32 9.00 -15.37
C VAL A 237 -3.59 8.87 -16.21
N LEU A 238 -3.97 9.93 -16.93
CA LEU A 238 -5.18 9.94 -17.75
C LEU A 238 -5.15 8.95 -18.92
N HIS A 239 -3.97 8.53 -19.39
CA HIS A 239 -3.82 7.66 -20.55
C HIS A 239 -4.54 6.29 -20.40
N ALA A 240 -4.78 5.83 -19.16
CA ALA A 240 -5.54 4.63 -18.90
C ALA A 240 -7.03 4.75 -19.30
N PHE A 241 -7.58 5.97 -19.26
CA PHE A 241 -9.00 6.25 -19.43
C PHE A 241 -9.31 7.08 -20.68
N ASP A 242 -8.36 7.90 -21.11
CA ASP A 242 -8.52 8.87 -22.19
C ASP A 242 -7.27 8.98 -23.06
N LYS A 243 -7.47 9.07 -24.38
CA LYS A 243 -6.38 9.18 -25.38
C LYS A 243 -6.04 10.64 -25.74
N GLY A 244 -6.14 11.55 -24.77
CA GLY A 244 -5.80 12.97 -24.94
C GLY A 244 -6.94 13.85 -25.43
N THR A 245 -8.19 13.51 -25.11
CA THR A 245 -9.36 14.35 -25.39
C THR A 245 -9.68 15.32 -24.26
N ILE A 246 -9.27 14.99 -23.02
CA ILE A 246 -9.48 15.84 -21.85
C ILE A 246 -8.28 16.77 -21.65
N ASP A 247 -8.57 18.06 -21.43
CA ASP A 247 -7.58 19.04 -21.00
C ASP A 247 -7.02 18.66 -19.61
N PRO A 248 -5.70 18.42 -19.49
CA PRO A 248 -5.06 18.07 -18.22
C PRO A 248 -5.24 19.10 -17.11
N LEU A 249 -5.60 20.35 -17.43
CA LEU A 249 -5.85 21.42 -16.46
C LEU A 249 -7.34 21.59 -16.11
N ASN A 250 -8.23 20.79 -16.71
CA ASN A 250 -9.66 20.83 -16.43
C ASN A 250 -10.07 19.73 -15.43
N LEU A 251 -9.89 20.00 -14.13
CA LEU A 251 -10.20 19.04 -13.06
C LEU A 251 -11.65 18.54 -13.09
N SER A 252 -12.61 19.40 -13.43
CA SER A 252 -14.02 19.01 -13.50
C SER A 252 -14.27 17.97 -14.59
N ALA A 253 -13.66 18.12 -15.77
CA ALA A 253 -13.74 17.12 -16.84
C ALA A 253 -13.07 15.80 -16.44
N ILE A 254 -11.93 15.86 -15.75
CA ILE A 254 -11.21 14.69 -15.25
C ILE A 254 -12.06 13.94 -14.20
N ILE A 255 -12.65 14.63 -13.22
CA ILE A 255 -13.52 14.03 -12.22
C ILE A 255 -14.73 13.32 -12.87
N ASN A 256 -15.33 13.95 -13.89
CA ASN A 256 -16.44 13.34 -14.63
C ASN A 256 -16.03 12.08 -15.39
N LEU A 257 -14.80 12.03 -15.89
CA LEU A 257 -14.22 10.83 -16.52
C LEU A 257 -14.08 9.70 -15.51
N TYR A 258 -13.48 9.96 -14.35
CA TYR A 258 -13.31 8.97 -13.28
C TYR A 258 -14.65 8.41 -12.80
N ASN A 259 -15.61 9.28 -12.46
CA ASN A 259 -16.97 8.86 -12.05
C ASN A 259 -17.69 7.99 -13.09
N ARG A 260 -17.29 8.04 -14.37
CA ARG A 260 -17.93 7.29 -15.45
C ARG A 260 -17.26 5.95 -15.75
N TYR A 261 -15.94 5.88 -15.62
CA TYR A 261 -15.17 4.72 -16.10
C TYR A 261 -14.45 3.95 -15.01
N GLU A 262 -14.13 4.59 -13.89
CA GLU A 262 -13.34 3.95 -12.84
C GLU A 262 -14.22 3.07 -11.94
N ILE A 263 -13.76 1.84 -11.70
CA ILE A 263 -14.38 0.89 -10.77
C ILE A 263 -13.39 0.64 -9.65
N CYS A 264 -13.42 1.48 -8.62
CA CYS A 264 -12.54 1.34 -7.47
C CYS A 264 -12.95 0.13 -6.60
N PRO A 265 -12.06 -0.87 -6.38
CA PRO A 265 -12.37 -2.04 -5.55
C PRO A 265 -12.71 -1.70 -4.09
N ILE A 266 -12.09 -0.64 -3.54
CA ILE A 266 -12.36 -0.11 -2.19
C ILE A 266 -13.80 0.38 -2.09
N VAL A 267 -14.24 1.23 -3.03
CA VAL A 267 -15.61 1.75 -3.06
C VAL A 267 -16.62 0.61 -3.24
N LEU A 268 -16.33 -0.35 -4.12
CA LEU A 268 -17.22 -1.48 -4.38
C LEU A 268 -17.37 -2.40 -3.14
N ALA A 269 -16.26 -2.72 -2.47
CA ALA A 269 -16.28 -3.54 -1.25
C ALA A 269 -16.99 -2.82 -0.10
N TYR A 270 -16.75 -1.50 0.05
CA TYR A 270 -17.49 -0.68 1.01
C TYR A 270 -18.99 -0.71 0.73
N LEU A 271 -19.41 -0.48 -0.51
CA LEU A 271 -20.82 -0.53 -0.91
C LEU A 271 -21.46 -1.88 -0.59
N HIS A 272 -20.76 -2.98 -0.85
CA HIS A 272 -21.27 -4.32 -0.56
C HIS A 272 -21.49 -4.56 0.94
N VAL A 273 -20.58 -4.07 1.79
CA VAL A 273 -20.65 -4.27 3.25
C VAL A 273 -21.60 -3.28 3.94
N TYR A 274 -21.58 -2.02 3.55
CA TYR A 274 -22.35 -0.95 4.21
C TYR A 274 -23.72 -0.71 3.57
N GLY A 275 -23.91 -1.10 2.30
CA GLY A 275 -25.15 -0.85 1.56
C GLY A 275 -25.30 0.58 1.05
N GLU A 276 -24.26 1.40 1.20
CA GLU A 276 -24.18 2.79 0.75
C GLU A 276 -22.76 3.14 0.29
N PHE A 277 -22.60 4.23 -0.46
CA PHE A 277 -21.28 4.71 -0.88
C PHE A 277 -20.53 5.37 0.29
N PRO A 278 -19.19 5.30 0.32
CA PRO A 278 -18.41 6.04 1.30
C PRO A 278 -18.54 7.55 1.07
N LYS A 279 -18.32 8.35 2.12
CA LYS A 279 -18.26 9.80 1.97
C LYS A 279 -17.10 10.17 1.05
N GLY A 280 -17.27 11.16 0.16
CA GLY A 280 -16.30 11.49 -0.89
C GLY A 280 -16.51 10.73 -2.21
N TYR A 281 -17.54 9.86 -2.27
CA TYR A 281 -17.99 9.22 -3.51
C TYR A 281 -19.49 9.48 -3.77
N PRO A 282 -19.93 9.78 -5.01
CA PRO A 282 -19.11 10.03 -6.20
C PRO A 282 -18.22 11.27 -6.03
N PHE A 283 -17.11 11.30 -6.75
CA PHE A 283 -16.11 12.35 -6.65
C PHE A 283 -16.69 13.72 -7.02
N ARG A 284 -16.43 14.75 -6.21
CA ARG A 284 -16.85 16.14 -6.49
C ARG A 284 -15.65 17.07 -6.54
N LEU A 285 -15.76 18.15 -7.30
CA LEU A 285 -14.69 19.13 -7.45
C LEU A 285 -14.23 19.71 -6.10
N GLU A 286 -15.18 19.99 -5.21
CA GLU A 286 -14.95 20.51 -3.86
C GLU A 286 -14.12 19.56 -2.97
N ASP A 287 -14.07 18.26 -3.28
CA ASP A 287 -13.31 17.28 -2.50
C ASP A 287 -11.81 17.31 -2.85
N TYR A 288 -11.44 17.90 -3.99
CA TYR A 288 -10.07 17.89 -4.55
C TYR A 288 -9.53 19.28 -4.87
N GLY A 289 -10.38 20.31 -4.90
CA GLY A 289 -10.01 21.69 -5.19
C GLY A 289 -10.29 22.60 -4.00
N GLU A 290 -9.25 23.30 -3.56
CA GLU A 290 -9.32 24.56 -2.78
C GLU A 290 -8.59 25.66 -3.56
#